data_AF-A0AAW7D7I4-F1
#
_entry.id   AF-A0AAW7D7I4-F1
#
_cell.length_a   1.000
_cell.length_b   1.000
_cell.length_c   1.000
_cell.angle_alpha   90.00
_cell.angle_beta   90.00
_cell.angle_gamma   90.00
#
_symmetry.space_group_name_H-M   'P 1'
#
loop_
_entity.id
_entity.type
_entity.pdbx_description
1 polymer ?
#
loop_
_entity_poly.entity_id
_entity_poly.type
_entity_poly.pdbx_seq_one_letter_code
_entity_poly.pdbx_strand_id
1 'polypeptide(L)'
;MKKLILFITLFLTINILNAQEQAQRSLTTYRVESFQTSLVGKKMLFDWFGKWDNVMYSENNEVSLVWSNRRVINEANETFTLIASSIENEEEMYGTIQILTSKKQDALAKDSPFREYLNEFLKTVSKKENKSKKFYKEYLKVEY
;
A
#
# COMPACT_ATOMS: atom_id res chain seq x y z
N MET A 1 -32.43 36.22 -16.24
CA MET A 1 -31.12 35.71 -16.72
C MET A 1 -30.00 35.69 -15.68
N LYS A 2 -29.94 36.58 -14.68
CA LYS A 2 -28.84 36.59 -13.68
C LYS A 2 -28.86 35.47 -12.62
N LYS A 3 -30.03 34.90 -12.26
CA LYS A 3 -30.13 33.85 -11.23
C LYS A 3 -29.76 32.44 -11.72
N LEU A 4 -29.91 32.15 -13.01
CA LEU A 4 -29.61 30.83 -13.58
C LEU A 4 -28.09 30.61 -13.75
N ILE A 5 -27.35 31.68 -14.05
CA ILE A 5 -25.88 31.65 -14.20
C ILE A 5 -25.20 31.37 -12.85
N LEU A 6 -25.73 31.93 -11.74
CA LEU A 6 -25.14 31.76 -10.41
C LEU A 6 -25.22 30.31 -9.89
N PHE A 7 -26.31 29.59 -10.20
CA PHE A 7 -26.50 28.20 -9.78
C PHE A 7 -25.61 27.24 -10.59
N ILE A 8 -25.46 27.47 -11.89
CA ILE A 8 -24.61 26.62 -12.75
C ILE A 8 -23.14 26.76 -12.33
N THR A 9 -22.67 27.98 -12.02
CA THR A 9 -21.31 28.19 -11.51
C THR A 9 -21.08 27.54 -10.15
N LEU A 10 -22.08 27.50 -9.26
CA LEU A 10 -21.94 26.90 -7.93
C LEU A 10 -21.87 25.36 -7.97
N PHE A 11 -22.63 24.72 -8.86
CA PHE A 11 -22.56 23.26 -9.03
C PHE A 11 -21.27 22.81 -9.73
N LEU A 12 -20.75 23.60 -10.68
CA LEU A 12 -19.47 23.31 -11.34
C LEU A 12 -18.29 23.43 -10.37
N THR A 13 -18.27 24.43 -9.49
CA THR A 13 -17.17 24.58 -8.52
C THR A 13 -17.19 23.48 -7.45
N ILE A 14 -18.36 23.04 -6.97
CA ILE A 14 -18.46 21.94 -5.99
C ILE A 14 -17.95 20.61 -6.59
N ASN A 15 -18.27 20.33 -7.85
CA ASN A 15 -17.80 19.11 -8.52
C ASN A 15 -16.30 19.13 -8.79
N ILE A 16 -15.71 20.28 -9.10
CA ILE A 16 -14.27 20.42 -9.31
C ILE A 16 -13.50 20.35 -7.98
N LEU A 17 -14.03 20.94 -6.90
CA LEU A 17 -13.42 20.82 -5.57
C LEU A 17 -13.44 19.37 -5.07
N ASN A 18 -14.57 18.66 -5.24
CA ASN A 18 -14.68 17.24 -4.89
C ASN A 18 -13.77 16.35 -5.76
N ALA A 19 -13.63 16.67 -7.06
CA ALA A 19 -12.73 15.93 -7.95
C ALA A 19 -11.24 16.19 -7.62
N GLN A 20 -10.86 17.39 -7.21
CA GLN A 20 -9.49 17.70 -6.76
C GLN A 20 -9.17 17.15 -5.37
N GLU A 21 -10.14 17.10 -4.45
CA GLU A 21 -9.95 16.50 -3.12
C GLU A 21 -9.83 14.97 -3.20
N GLN A 22 -10.47 14.35 -4.20
CA GLN A 22 -10.30 12.93 -4.53
C GLN A 22 -9.03 12.63 -5.34
N ALA A 23 -8.43 13.63 -6.01
CA ALA A 23 -7.29 13.43 -6.91
C ALA A 23 -5.91 13.36 -6.23
N GLN A 24 -5.75 13.62 -4.92
CA GLN A 24 -4.43 13.44 -4.29
C GLN A 24 -4.46 13.17 -2.78
N ARG A 25 -5.29 12.24 -2.31
CA ARG A 25 -4.95 11.56 -1.05
C ARG A 25 -3.87 10.54 -1.37
N SER A 26 -2.62 10.84 -0.98
CA SER A 26 -1.60 9.81 -0.92
C SER A 26 -2.12 8.67 -0.05
N LEU A 27 -2.00 7.44 -0.56
CA LEU A 27 -2.36 6.27 0.24
C LEU A 27 -1.52 6.24 1.50
N THR A 28 -2.15 5.92 2.62
CA THR A 28 -1.45 5.74 3.88
C THR A 28 -0.50 4.56 3.77
N THR A 29 0.76 4.79 4.12
CA THR A 29 1.81 3.77 4.10
C THR A 29 2.24 3.40 5.51
N TYR A 30 2.40 2.11 5.75
CA TYR A 30 3.14 1.61 6.91
C TYR A 30 4.64 1.53 6.57
N ARG A 31 5.48 2.20 7.36
CA ARG A 31 6.94 2.19 7.21
C ARG A 31 7.54 1.02 7.99
N VAL A 32 8.36 0.23 7.32
CA VAL A 32 9.09 -0.91 7.88
C VAL A 32 10.57 -0.56 7.90
N GLU A 33 11.09 -0.22 9.08
CA GLU A 33 12.50 0.15 9.26
C GLU A 33 13.44 -1.06 9.10
N SER A 34 14.61 -0.84 8.52
CA SER A 34 15.69 -1.83 8.46
C SER A 34 17.04 -1.16 8.26
N PHE A 35 18.05 -1.60 9.01
CA PHE A 35 19.44 -1.17 8.82
C PHE A 35 20.17 -1.93 7.71
N GLN A 36 19.55 -2.96 7.13
CA GLN A 36 20.22 -3.89 6.20
C GLN A 36 19.75 -3.76 4.76
N THR A 37 18.47 -3.42 4.53
CA THR A 37 17.90 -3.37 3.18
C THR A 37 16.53 -2.68 3.16
N SER A 38 16.26 -1.91 2.10
CA SER A 38 14.94 -1.35 1.76
C SER A 38 13.90 -2.40 1.34
N LEU A 39 14.33 -3.64 1.06
CA LEU A 39 13.46 -4.76 0.67
C LEU A 39 12.74 -5.43 1.84
N VAL A 40 12.92 -4.93 3.06
CA VAL A 40 12.39 -5.55 4.29
C VAL A 40 10.87 -5.77 4.25
N GLY A 41 10.08 -4.81 3.76
CA GLY A 41 8.62 -4.93 3.66
C GLY A 41 8.19 -6.02 2.67
N LYS A 42 8.84 -6.05 1.49
CA LYS A 42 8.63 -7.08 0.45
C LYS A 42 8.95 -8.47 0.98
N LYS A 43 10.08 -8.63 1.65
CA LYS A 43 10.53 -9.90 2.21
C LYS A 43 9.60 -10.39 3.31
N MET A 44 9.20 -9.52 4.23
CA MET A 44 8.28 -9.84 5.32
C MET A 44 6.95 -10.39 4.79
N LEU A 45 6.35 -9.72 3.79
CA LEU A 45 5.11 -10.22 3.19
C LEU A 45 5.32 -11.52 2.41
N PHE A 46 6.47 -11.70 1.74
CA PHE A 46 6.81 -12.96 1.09
C PHE A 46 6.93 -14.12 2.09
N ASP A 47 7.58 -13.90 3.23
CA ASP A 47 7.75 -14.93 4.25
C ASP A 47 6.43 -15.33 4.90
N TRP A 48 5.44 -14.42 4.90
CA TRP A 48 4.12 -14.66 5.45
C TRP A 48 3.14 -15.27 4.43
N PHE A 49 3.01 -14.66 3.24
CA PHE A 49 2.02 -15.02 2.23
C PHE A 49 2.58 -15.85 1.08
N GLY A 50 3.89 -16.04 1.00
CA GLY A 50 4.55 -16.63 -0.16
C GLY A 50 4.73 -15.65 -1.31
N LYS A 51 4.90 -16.17 -2.52
CA LYS A 51 5.13 -15.34 -3.71
C LYS A 51 3.94 -14.40 -3.96
N TRP A 52 4.25 -13.17 -4.37
CA TRP A 52 3.27 -12.17 -4.79
C TRP A 52 2.48 -12.65 -6.01
N ASP A 53 1.32 -12.05 -6.22
CA ASP A 53 0.42 -12.36 -7.34
C ASP A 53 0.73 -11.47 -8.56
N ASN A 54 1.20 -10.24 -8.32
CA ASN A 54 1.51 -9.28 -9.39
C ASN A 54 2.71 -8.39 -9.03
N VAL A 55 3.30 -7.76 -10.04
CA VAL A 55 4.40 -6.81 -9.94
C VAL A 55 3.97 -5.51 -10.60
N MET A 56 4.19 -4.40 -9.90
CA MET A 56 4.01 -3.06 -10.44
C MET A 56 5.37 -2.39 -10.59
N TYR A 57 5.54 -1.65 -11.68
CA TYR A 57 6.75 -0.88 -11.96
C TYR A 57 6.39 0.60 -11.97
N SER A 58 7.17 1.42 -11.26
CA SER A 58 7.08 2.88 -11.39
C SER A 58 7.72 3.33 -12.71
N GLU A 59 7.56 4.62 -13.04
CA GLU A 59 8.22 5.21 -14.22
C GLU A 59 9.75 5.08 -14.18
N ASN A 60 10.32 4.98 -12.98
CA ASN A 60 11.75 4.78 -12.74
C ASN A 60 12.13 3.30 -12.59
N ASN A 61 11.27 2.37 -13.03
CA ASN A 61 11.41 0.92 -12.87
C ASN A 61 11.48 0.43 -11.41
N GLU A 62 11.01 1.21 -10.44
CA GLU A 62 10.96 0.73 -9.06
C GLU A 62 9.92 -0.38 -8.93
N VAL A 63 10.35 -1.52 -8.42
CA VAL A 63 9.52 -2.71 -8.28
C VAL A 63 8.68 -2.62 -7.01
N SER A 64 7.36 -2.77 -7.17
CA SER A 64 6.40 -2.99 -6.09
C SER A 64 5.75 -4.36 -6.22
N LEU A 65 5.62 -5.09 -5.13
CA LEU A 65 5.10 -6.45 -5.10
C LEU A 65 3.69 -6.46 -4.52
N VAL A 66 2.77 -7.19 -5.17
CA VAL A 66 1.33 -7.13 -4.86
C VAL A 66 0.81 -8.51 -4.46
N TRP A 67 0.19 -8.58 -3.28
CA TRP A 67 -0.58 -9.73 -2.80
C TRP A 67 -2.05 -9.36 -2.76
N SER A 68 -2.85 -9.94 -3.64
CA SER A 68 -4.28 -9.65 -3.79
C SER A 68 -5.15 -10.61 -2.99
N ASN A 69 -6.34 -10.16 -2.60
CA ASN A 69 -7.38 -11.00 -1.98
C ASN A 69 -6.91 -11.79 -0.74
N ARG A 70 -6.01 -11.21 0.07
CA ARG A 70 -5.51 -11.85 1.28
C ARG A 70 -6.51 -11.67 2.42
N ARG A 71 -6.91 -12.78 3.05
CA ARG A 71 -7.66 -12.77 4.29
C ARG A 71 -6.68 -12.53 5.45
N VAL A 72 -6.55 -11.27 5.86
CA VAL A 72 -5.68 -10.86 6.97
C VAL A 72 -6.41 -10.94 8.31
N ILE A 73 -7.71 -10.60 8.30
CA ILE A 73 -8.60 -10.62 9.46
C ILE A 73 -9.58 -11.77 9.22
N ASN A 74 -9.52 -12.83 10.03
CA ASN A 74 -10.30 -14.04 9.77
C ASN A 74 -11.80 -13.85 9.99
N GLU A 75 -12.15 -12.99 10.95
CA GLU A 75 -13.51 -12.71 11.39
C GLU A 75 -14.20 -11.68 10.48
N ALA A 76 -13.44 -10.94 9.67
CA ALA A 76 -14.00 -9.98 8.73
C ALA A 76 -14.42 -10.70 7.43
N ASN A 77 -15.61 -10.37 6.92
CA ASN A 77 -15.99 -10.71 5.55
C ASN A 77 -15.34 -9.73 4.55
N GLU A 78 -14.02 -9.62 4.61
CA GLU A 78 -13.22 -8.69 3.82
C GLU A 78 -11.91 -9.36 3.40
N THR A 79 -11.37 -8.94 2.26
CA THR A 79 -10.04 -9.32 1.81
C THR A 79 -9.24 -8.07 1.46
N PHE A 80 -7.93 -8.19 1.55
CA PHE A 80 -7.04 -7.06 1.40
C PHE A 80 -6.06 -7.28 0.26
N THR A 81 -5.73 -6.19 -0.41
CA THR A 81 -4.57 -6.13 -1.31
C THR A 81 -3.45 -5.44 -0.57
N LEU A 82 -2.31 -6.13 -0.43
CA LEU A 82 -1.11 -5.57 0.18
C LEU A 82 -0.10 -5.27 -0.92
N ILE A 83 0.44 -4.06 -0.91
CA ILE A 83 1.41 -3.59 -1.89
C ILE A 83 2.67 -3.21 -1.12
N ALA A 84 3.79 -3.87 -1.40
CA ALA A 84 5.07 -3.56 -0.78
C ALA A 84 6.03 -2.92 -1.77
N SER A 85 6.56 -1.78 -1.38
CA SER A 85 7.56 -1.00 -2.12
C SER A 85 8.79 -0.74 -1.23
N SER A 86 9.74 0.01 -1.75
CA SER A 86 11.02 0.31 -1.09
C SER A 86 11.34 1.78 -1.29
N ILE A 87 11.91 2.41 -0.28
CA ILE A 87 12.54 3.72 -0.37
C ILE A 87 14.01 3.53 -0.03
N GLU A 88 14.88 3.98 -0.92
CA GLU A 88 16.33 3.93 -0.75
C GLU A 88 16.94 5.17 -1.40
N ASN A 89 17.50 6.05 -0.58
CA ASN A 89 18.22 7.24 -0.99
C ASN A 89 19.39 7.49 -0.02
N GLU A 90 20.12 8.59 -0.21
CA GLU A 90 21.29 8.92 0.62
C GLU A 90 20.98 9.09 2.11
N GLU A 91 19.72 9.43 2.46
CA GLU A 91 19.29 9.74 3.82
C GLU A 91 18.52 8.58 4.48
N GLU A 92 17.73 7.83 3.70
CA GLU A 92 16.78 6.86 4.22
C GLU A 92 16.76 5.54 3.43
N MET A 93 16.62 4.44 4.17
CA MET A 93 16.46 3.09 3.62
C MET A 93 15.38 2.34 4.41
N TYR A 94 14.22 2.11 3.81
CA TYR A 94 13.10 1.40 4.46
C TYR A 94 12.15 0.76 3.45
N GLY A 95 11.35 -0.21 3.94
CA GLY A 95 10.24 -0.77 3.18
C GLY A 95 8.95 0.02 3.44
N THR A 96 8.06 0.06 2.45
CA THR A 96 6.72 0.63 2.62
C THR A 96 5.65 -0.39 2.29
N ILE A 97 4.53 -0.32 2.99
CA ILE A 97 3.37 -1.18 2.74
C ILE A 97 2.11 -0.32 2.68
N GLN A 98 1.37 -0.47 1.58
CA GLN A 98 0.00 0.03 1.45
C GLN A 98 -0.96 -1.14 1.52
N ILE A 99 -2.14 -0.90 2.08
CA ILE A 99 -3.20 -1.92 2.15
C ILE A 99 -4.49 -1.32 1.62
N LEU A 100 -5.10 -2.02 0.68
CA LEU A 100 -6.40 -1.68 0.12
C LEU A 100 -7.44 -2.71 0.53
N THR A 101 -8.66 -2.27 0.80
CA THR A 101 -9.84 -3.15 0.94
C THR A 101 -10.20 -3.79 -0.41
N SER A 102 -11.12 -4.76 -0.44
CA SER A 102 -11.66 -5.31 -1.69
C SER A 102 -12.27 -4.26 -2.62
N LYS A 103 -12.75 -3.14 -2.04
CA LYS A 103 -13.28 -1.98 -2.77
C LYS A 103 -12.22 -0.96 -3.18
N LYS A 104 -10.93 -1.30 -3.04
CA LYS A 104 -9.78 -0.45 -3.36
C LYS A 104 -9.69 0.83 -2.52
N GLN A 105 -10.26 0.82 -1.32
CA GLN A 105 -10.16 1.93 -0.38
C GLN A 105 -8.92 1.76 0.50
N ASP A 106 -8.29 2.87 0.89
CA ASP A 106 -7.14 2.85 1.82
C ASP A 106 -7.56 2.25 3.17
N ALA A 107 -7.06 1.06 3.46
CA ALA A 107 -7.39 0.32 4.68
C ALA A 107 -6.57 0.79 5.89
N LEU A 108 -5.51 1.58 5.69
CA LEU A 108 -4.66 2.16 6.74
C LEU A 108 -5.02 3.61 7.06
N ALA A 109 -5.93 4.22 6.30
CA ALA A 109 -6.45 5.56 6.55
C ALA A 109 -6.97 5.71 7.98
N LYS A 110 -6.81 6.90 8.58
CA LYS A 110 -7.08 7.18 10.01
C LYS A 110 -8.47 6.73 10.48
N ASP A 111 -9.46 6.85 9.60
CA ASP A 111 -10.88 6.53 9.81
C ASP A 111 -11.28 5.12 9.34
N SER A 112 -10.33 4.35 8.79
CA SER A 112 -10.58 2.95 8.40
C SER A 112 -10.87 2.09 9.65
N PRO A 113 -11.95 1.29 9.66
CA PRO A 113 -12.26 0.39 10.76
C PRO A 113 -11.24 -0.76 10.89
N PHE A 114 -10.43 -0.99 9.86
CA PHE A 114 -9.44 -2.07 9.84
C PHE A 114 -8.05 -1.64 10.33
N ARG A 115 -7.82 -0.33 10.46
CA ARG A 115 -6.49 0.25 10.64
C ARG A 115 -5.75 -0.31 11.84
N GLU A 116 -6.41 -0.40 12.99
CA GLU A 116 -5.78 -0.86 14.23
C GLU A 116 -5.30 -2.30 14.09
N TYR A 117 -6.19 -3.19 13.64
CA TYR A 117 -5.84 -4.59 13.43
C TYR A 117 -4.74 -4.77 12.38
N LEU A 118 -4.83 -4.05 11.25
CA LEU A 118 -3.82 -4.13 10.20
C LEU A 118 -2.45 -3.62 10.66
N ASN A 119 -2.39 -2.56 11.46
CA ASN A 119 -1.14 -2.08 12.04
C ASN A 119 -0.53 -3.10 13.00
N GLU A 120 -1.34 -3.72 13.87
CA GLU A 120 -0.84 -4.76 14.78
C GLU A 120 -0.44 -6.04 14.03
N PHE A 121 -1.14 -6.40 12.96
CA PHE A 121 -0.72 -7.44 12.03
C PHE A 121 0.66 -7.14 11.45
N LEU A 122 0.85 -5.97 10.83
CA LEU A 122 2.12 -5.56 10.23
C LEU A 122 3.27 -5.52 11.24
N LYS A 123 3.00 -5.02 12.45
CA LYS A 123 3.95 -5.01 13.56
C LYS A 123 4.31 -6.40 14.06
N THR A 124 3.37 -7.34 14.00
CA THR A 124 3.61 -8.74 14.37
C THR A 124 4.46 -9.43 13.33
N VAL A 125 4.13 -9.27 12.03
CA VAL A 125 4.88 -9.92 10.96
C VAL A 125 6.28 -9.34 10.79
N SER A 126 6.50 -8.06 11.09
CA SER A 126 7.83 -7.42 10.99
C SER A 126 8.84 -7.93 12.02
N LYS A 127 8.38 -8.48 13.14
CA LYS A 127 9.24 -9.08 14.16
C LYS A 127 9.66 -10.51 13.82
N LYS A 128 9.03 -11.15 12.83
CA LYS A 128 9.29 -12.53 12.49
C LYS A 128 10.50 -12.61 11.56
N GLU A 129 11.64 -13.05 12.10
CA GLU A 129 12.83 -13.27 11.29
C GLU A 129 12.73 -14.61 10.53
N ASN A 130 13.02 -14.58 9.24
CA ASN A 130 13.20 -15.78 8.41
C ASN A 130 14.50 -15.64 7.62
N LYS A 131 15.44 -16.57 7.82
CA LYS A 131 16.78 -16.52 7.19
C LYS A 131 16.81 -17.13 5.78
N SER A 132 15.66 -17.56 5.27
CA SER A 132 15.56 -18.14 3.93
C SER A 132 15.97 -17.14 2.84
N LYS A 133 16.80 -17.61 1.91
CA LYS A 133 17.18 -16.85 0.70
C LYS A 133 16.13 -16.94 -0.42
N LYS A 134 15.00 -17.62 -0.19
CA LYS A 134 13.99 -17.87 -1.22
C LYS A 134 13.37 -16.58 -1.76
N PHE A 135 13.14 -15.59 -0.89
CA PHE A 135 12.67 -14.26 -1.30
C PHE A 135 13.59 -13.64 -2.35
N TYR A 136 14.88 -13.48 -2.04
CA TYR A 136 15.84 -12.83 -2.95
C TYR A 136 15.95 -13.56 -4.29
N LYS A 137 15.90 -14.90 -4.29
CA LYS A 137 15.90 -15.69 -5.53
C LYS A 137 14.68 -15.43 -6.41
N GLU A 138 13.50 -15.22 -5.82
CA GLU A 138 12.31 -14.87 -6.59
C GLU A 138 12.31 -13.40 -7.00
N TYR A 139 12.81 -12.51 -6.15
CA TYR A 139 12.84 -11.06 -6.39
C TYR A 139 13.75 -10.69 -7.56
N LEU A 140 14.93 -11.30 -7.63
CA LEU A 140 15.87 -11.07 -8.72
C LEU A 140 15.32 -11.40 -10.11
N LYS A 141 14.24 -12.19 -10.23
CA LYS A 141 13.60 -12.54 -11.51
C LYS A 141 12.64 -11.46 -12.02
N VAL A 142 12.32 -10.47 -11.20
CA VAL A 142 11.42 -9.37 -11.54
C VAL A 142 12.10 -8.02 -11.50
N GLU A 143 13.25 -7.93 -10.82
CA GLU A 143 14.13 -6.77 -10.88
C GLU A 143 14.95 -6.71 -12.18
N TYR A 144 15.30 -7.88 -12.75
CA TYR A 144 16.12 -8.04 -13.95
C TYR A 144 15.40 -8.94 -14.97
#